data_AF-A0A960DC00-F1
#
_entry.id   AF-A0A960DC00-F1
#
_cell.length_a   1.000
_cell.length_b   1.000
_cell.length_c   1.000
_cell.angle_alpha   90.00
_cell.angle_beta   90.00
_cell.angle_gamma   90.00
#
_symmetry.space_group_name_H-M   'P 1'
#
loop_
_entity.id
_entity.type
_entity.pdbx_description
1 polymer ?
#
loop_
_entity_poly.entity_id
_entity_poly.type
_entity_poly.pdbx_seq_one_letter_code
_entity_poly.pdbx_strand_id
1 'polypeptide(L)'
;FGESFLTQMFPVGSVVPSLDYRIPPPVESQYDTYQVISAYDSIADWPDRPDNWMSVANAIVGLATGHTAVAFTDPSMVPPQNIRTTVNSRGAKTTTYLIPEEHLPLVMPFKYLGVPQETLIELDAVLQPYVDVGYSRNDDPATAPVTVDPVNGYDPAEATAPATQAAFGGAADPVSQLLAGMQYVLNNQQSEPRP
;
A
#
# COMPACT_ATOMS: atom_id res chain seq x y z
N PHE A 1 10.25 2.11 5.79
CA PHE A 1 8.97 1.90 5.09
C PHE A 1 8.88 2.84 3.91
N GLY A 2 8.08 2.47 2.91
CA GLY A 2 7.78 3.34 1.77
C GLY A 2 8.66 3.19 0.53
N GLU A 3 9.30 2.03 0.35
CA GLU A 3 10.08 1.76 -0.85
C GLU A 3 9.16 1.22 -1.97
N SER A 4 9.22 1.84 -3.14
CA SER A 4 8.33 1.49 -4.25
C SER A 4 8.68 0.17 -4.92
N PHE A 5 7.70 -0.53 -5.49
CA PHE A 5 7.94 -1.73 -6.31
C PHE A 5 8.99 -1.48 -7.41
N LEU A 6 8.88 -0.36 -8.11
CA LEU A 6 9.78 -0.07 -9.24
C LEU A 6 11.24 0.10 -8.79
N THR A 7 11.48 0.87 -7.72
CA THR A 7 12.84 1.12 -7.22
C THR A 7 13.46 -0.09 -6.54
N GLN A 8 12.64 -1.00 -5.99
CA GLN A 8 13.13 -2.24 -5.40
C GLN A 8 13.45 -3.31 -6.44
N MET A 9 12.63 -3.44 -7.49
CA MET A 9 12.73 -4.54 -8.45
C MET A 9 13.65 -4.24 -9.63
N PHE A 10 13.88 -2.98 -9.94
CA PHE A 10 14.61 -2.56 -11.14
C PHE A 10 15.77 -1.63 -10.79
N PRO A 11 17.03 -2.00 -11.13
CA PRO A 11 18.17 -1.12 -10.91
C PRO A 11 18.07 0.18 -11.70
N VAL A 12 18.69 1.24 -11.19
CA VAL A 12 18.86 2.51 -11.90
C VAL A 12 19.43 2.27 -13.30
N GLY A 13 18.80 2.89 -14.31
CA GLY A 13 19.18 2.79 -15.71
C GLY A 13 18.57 1.61 -16.46
N SER A 14 18.00 0.62 -15.77
CA SER A 14 17.22 -0.45 -16.43
C SER A 14 15.88 0.08 -16.95
N VAL A 15 15.33 -0.60 -17.97
CA VAL A 15 14.00 -0.30 -18.53
C VAL A 15 13.03 -1.32 -17.96
N VAL A 16 11.94 -0.84 -17.36
CA VAL A 16 10.88 -1.68 -16.83
C VAL A 16 10.16 -2.34 -18.00
N PRO A 17 10.08 -3.69 -18.05
CA PRO A 17 9.35 -4.39 -19.09
C PRO A 17 7.92 -3.88 -19.24
N SER A 18 7.47 -3.72 -20.48
CA SER A 18 6.11 -3.29 -20.84
C SER A 18 5.70 -1.85 -20.46
N LEU A 19 6.54 -1.08 -19.76
CA LEU A 19 6.24 0.32 -19.41
C LEU A 19 7.02 1.35 -20.24
N ASP A 20 8.05 0.92 -20.99
CA ASP A 20 9.03 1.80 -21.64
C ASP A 20 9.60 2.89 -20.69
N TYR A 21 9.67 2.54 -19.41
CA TYR A 21 10.08 3.45 -18.34
C TYR A 21 11.49 3.09 -17.89
N ARG A 22 12.42 4.03 -18.04
CA ARG A 22 13.79 3.88 -17.54
C ARG A 22 13.88 4.36 -16.10
N ILE A 23 14.34 3.52 -15.18
CA ILE A 23 14.51 3.88 -13.77
C ILE A 23 15.55 5.02 -13.66
N PRO A 24 15.15 6.22 -13.21
CA PRO A 24 16.09 7.32 -13.02
C PRO A 24 16.93 7.10 -11.75
N PRO A 25 18.13 7.69 -11.66
CA PRO A 25 18.82 7.80 -10.38
C PRO A 25 17.98 8.64 -9.40
N PRO A 26 18.09 8.41 -8.07
CA PRO A 26 17.47 9.27 -7.07
C PRO A 26 17.87 10.74 -7.27
N VAL A 27 16.91 11.65 -7.12
CA VAL A 27 17.12 13.10 -7.26
C VAL A 27 16.87 13.80 -5.94
N GLU A 28 17.81 14.64 -5.53
CA GLU A 28 17.68 15.43 -4.32
C GLU A 28 16.88 16.72 -4.58
N SER A 29 15.66 16.75 -4.05
CA SER A 29 14.79 17.93 -4.08
C SER A 29 15.36 19.07 -3.23
N GLN A 30 15.02 20.32 -3.58
CA GLN A 30 15.23 21.50 -2.73
C GLN A 30 14.01 21.87 -1.89
N TYR A 31 12.91 21.13 -2.06
CA TYR A 31 11.64 21.38 -1.41
C TYR A 31 11.33 20.26 -0.44
N ASP A 32 10.78 20.64 0.71
CA ASP A 32 10.25 19.69 1.66
C ASP A 32 9.16 18.83 0.99
N THR A 33 9.24 17.52 1.21
CA THR A 33 8.38 16.50 0.60
C THR A 33 7.64 15.76 1.69
N TYR A 34 6.34 15.60 1.51
CA TYR A 34 5.49 14.80 2.38
C TYR A 34 5.05 13.57 1.61
N GLN A 35 5.41 12.39 2.10
CA GLN A 35 5.02 11.11 1.50
C GLN A 35 3.98 10.46 2.40
N VAL A 36 2.81 10.15 1.86
CA VAL A 36 1.73 9.46 2.58
C VAL A 36 1.56 8.10 1.91
N ILE A 37 1.74 7.04 2.68
CA ILE A 37 1.89 5.67 2.17
C ILE A 37 1.02 4.75 3.01
N SER A 38 0.24 3.87 2.37
CA SER A 38 -0.44 2.80 3.09
C SER A 38 0.53 1.68 3.41
N ALA A 39 0.40 1.09 4.61
CA ALA A 39 1.08 -0.15 4.92
C ALA A 39 0.69 -1.25 3.91
N TYR A 40 1.69 -1.95 3.38
CA TYR A 40 1.51 -3.05 2.42
C TYR A 40 0.95 -2.64 1.04
N ASP A 41 1.04 -1.37 0.66
CA ASP A 41 0.75 -0.95 -0.71
C ASP A 41 1.72 -1.59 -1.72
N SER A 42 1.21 -2.35 -2.70
CA SER A 42 2.05 -2.94 -3.76
C SER A 42 2.89 -1.93 -4.55
N ILE A 43 2.50 -0.65 -4.62
CA ILE A 43 3.20 0.35 -5.42
C ILE A 43 4.19 1.09 -4.55
N ALA A 44 3.75 1.58 -3.38
CA ALA A 44 4.53 2.48 -2.54
C ALA A 44 5.20 1.81 -1.33
N ASP A 45 4.86 0.57 -0.99
CA ASP A 45 5.37 -0.15 0.18
C ASP A 45 5.55 -1.65 -0.12
N TRP A 46 6.33 -1.93 -1.17
CA TRP A 46 6.63 -3.29 -1.61
C TRP A 46 7.53 -4.03 -0.60
N PRO A 47 7.39 -5.36 -0.40
CA PRO A 47 8.27 -6.11 0.48
C PRO A 47 9.73 -6.12 0.01
N ASP A 48 10.66 -5.82 0.92
CA ASP A 48 12.10 -5.86 0.67
C ASP A 48 12.70 -7.27 0.64
N ARG A 49 11.89 -8.28 0.98
CA ARG A 49 12.19 -9.72 0.82
C ARG A 49 11.13 -10.40 -0.04
N PRO A 50 11.19 -10.22 -1.37
CA PRO A 50 10.14 -10.71 -2.28
C PRO A 50 10.09 -12.24 -2.41
N ASP A 51 11.03 -12.97 -1.82
CA ASP A 51 10.97 -14.43 -1.66
C ASP A 51 9.93 -14.87 -0.60
N ASN A 52 9.47 -13.96 0.27
CA ASN A 52 8.31 -14.20 1.13
C ASN A 52 7.00 -14.03 0.33
N TRP A 53 6.46 -15.16 -0.13
CA TRP A 53 5.25 -15.18 -0.95
C TRP A 53 4.00 -14.66 -0.22
N MET A 54 3.92 -14.77 1.12
CA MET A 54 2.77 -14.25 1.87
C MET A 54 2.77 -12.72 1.86
N SER A 55 3.95 -12.11 2.03
CA SER A 55 4.12 -10.65 1.94
C SER A 55 3.80 -10.13 0.55
N VAL A 56 4.24 -10.84 -0.50
CA VAL A 56 3.93 -10.49 -1.89
C VAL A 56 2.43 -10.61 -2.16
N ALA A 57 1.79 -11.70 -1.74
CA ALA A 57 0.34 -11.87 -1.91
C ALA A 57 -0.44 -10.77 -1.18
N ASN A 58 -0.03 -10.44 0.05
CA ASN A 58 -0.63 -9.34 0.81
C ASN A 58 -0.45 -7.99 0.13
N ALA A 59 0.76 -7.68 -0.35
CA ALA A 59 1.01 -6.45 -1.07
C ALA A 59 0.16 -6.33 -2.33
N ILE A 60 0.03 -7.42 -3.11
CA ILE A 60 -0.80 -7.45 -4.33
C ILE A 60 -2.27 -7.15 -4.01
N VAL A 61 -2.83 -7.72 -2.93
CA VAL A 61 -4.19 -7.34 -2.50
C VAL A 61 -4.23 -5.87 -2.05
N GLY A 62 -3.16 -5.40 -1.40
CA GLY A 62 -2.95 -4.01 -1.02
C GLY A 62 -2.92 -3.02 -2.19
N LEU A 63 -2.64 -3.46 -3.42
CA LEU A 63 -2.83 -2.61 -4.63
C LEU A 63 -4.27 -2.13 -4.75
N ALA A 64 -5.18 -3.08 -4.56
CA ALA A 64 -6.56 -2.91 -4.93
C ALA A 64 -7.38 -2.31 -3.79
N THR A 65 -6.83 -2.32 -2.58
CA THR A 65 -7.39 -1.67 -1.40
C THR A 65 -6.66 -0.35 -1.15
N GLY A 66 -5.36 -0.36 -0.86
CA GLY A 66 -4.67 0.77 -0.23
C GLY A 66 -4.25 1.92 -1.13
N HIS A 67 -3.72 1.67 -2.34
CA HIS A 67 -2.94 2.66 -3.10
C HIS A 67 -3.69 3.96 -3.41
N THR A 68 -4.93 3.85 -3.91
CA THR A 68 -5.76 5.04 -4.21
C THR A 68 -6.46 5.58 -2.96
N ALA A 69 -6.79 4.69 -2.03
CA ALA A 69 -7.57 5.05 -0.86
C ALA A 69 -6.79 5.90 0.15
N VAL A 70 -5.47 5.70 0.22
CA VAL A 70 -4.60 6.48 1.11
C VAL A 70 -4.67 7.99 0.83
N ALA A 71 -5.01 8.41 -0.39
CA ALA A 71 -5.19 9.82 -0.74
C ALA A 71 -6.35 10.50 0.00
N PHE A 72 -7.27 9.73 0.59
CA PHE A 72 -8.40 10.21 1.37
C PHE A 72 -8.17 10.10 2.89
N THR A 73 -6.93 9.82 3.29
CA THR A 73 -6.52 9.74 4.70
C THR A 73 -5.96 11.07 5.20
N ASP A 74 -5.93 11.23 6.51
CA ASP A 74 -5.42 12.40 7.20
C ASP A 74 -4.18 12.01 8.02
N PRO A 75 -3.11 12.83 8.01
CA PRO A 75 -1.90 12.56 8.80
C PRO A 75 -2.13 12.37 10.31
N SER A 76 -3.26 12.83 10.87
CA SER A 76 -3.64 12.58 12.27
C SER A 76 -4.01 11.12 12.55
N MET A 77 -4.28 10.31 11.51
CA MET A 77 -4.49 8.87 11.61
C MET A 77 -3.17 8.07 11.66
N VAL A 78 -2.03 8.77 11.66
CA VAL A 78 -0.70 8.15 11.69
C VAL A 78 -0.19 8.13 13.12
N PRO A 79 0.08 6.95 13.71
CA PRO A 79 0.74 6.86 15.00
C PRO A 79 2.11 7.57 14.95
N PRO A 80 2.56 8.26 16.01
CA PRO A 80 3.82 9.00 15.98
C PRO A 80 5.04 8.15 15.56
N GLN A 81 5.08 6.86 15.94
CA GLN A 81 6.14 5.93 15.53
C GLN A 81 6.16 5.62 14.02
N ASN A 82 5.08 5.91 13.30
CA ASN A 82 4.96 5.72 11.85
C ASN A 82 5.35 6.97 11.05
N ILE A 83 5.87 8.00 11.72
CA ILE A 83 6.33 9.23 11.08
C ILE A 83 7.85 9.26 11.07
N ARG A 84 8.45 9.29 9.87
CA ARG A 84 9.90 9.35 9.71
C ARG A 84 10.30 10.57 8.90
N THR A 85 11.21 11.38 9.43
CA THR A 85 11.80 12.52 8.69
C THR A 85 13.27 12.25 8.37
N THR A 86 13.65 12.47 7.13
CA THR A 86 15.05 12.53 6.68
C THR A 86 15.36 13.91 6.12
N VAL A 87 16.64 14.30 6.12
CA VAL A 87 17.11 15.57 5.56
C VAL A 87 18.20 15.28 4.56
N ASN A 88 18.07 15.85 3.36
CA ASN A 88 19.07 15.63 2.32
C ASN A 88 20.21 16.64 2.36
N SER A 89 21.19 16.45 1.47
CA SER A 89 22.36 17.32 1.32
C SER A 89 22.03 18.77 0.95
N ARG A 90 20.82 19.03 0.44
CA ARG A 90 20.32 20.37 0.08
C ARG A 90 19.50 21.02 1.21
N GLY A 91 19.35 20.33 2.35
CA GLY A 91 18.61 20.79 3.51
C GLY A 91 17.09 20.57 3.44
N ALA A 92 16.58 19.96 2.37
CA ALA A 92 15.16 19.64 2.24
C ALA A 92 14.79 18.42 3.08
N LYS A 93 13.62 18.46 3.71
CA LYS A 93 13.08 17.38 4.53
C LYS A 93 12.18 16.47 3.71
N THR A 94 12.32 15.17 3.88
CA THR A 94 11.28 14.22 3.47
C THR A 94 10.64 13.64 4.72
N THR A 95 9.35 13.93 4.92
CA THR A 95 8.55 13.36 6.02
C THR A 95 7.63 12.30 5.44
N THR A 96 7.87 11.04 5.82
CA THR A 96 7.07 9.89 5.43
C THR A 96 6.09 9.54 6.53
N TYR A 97 4.81 9.40 6.18
CA TYR A 97 3.72 8.94 7.03
C TYR A 97 3.28 7.57 6.54
N LEU A 98 3.43 6.56 7.38
CA LEU A 98 2.90 5.22 7.11
C LEU A 98 1.53 5.08 7.77
N ILE A 99 0.48 5.03 6.97
CA ILE A 99 -0.90 4.87 7.46
C ILE A 99 -1.13 3.37 7.74
N PRO A 100 -1.51 2.98 8.97
CA PRO A 100 -1.90 1.60 9.27
C PRO A 100 -3.21 1.23 8.56
N GLU A 101 -3.33 0.01 8.04
CA GLU A 101 -4.62 -0.52 7.59
C GLU A 101 -5.44 -1.04 8.78
N GLU A 102 -6.76 -1.04 8.69
CA GLU A 102 -7.62 -1.62 9.73
C GLU A 102 -7.35 -3.12 9.92
N HIS A 103 -7.25 -3.84 8.80
CA HIS A 103 -6.85 -5.24 8.75
C HIS A 103 -5.80 -5.45 7.68
N LEU A 104 -5.10 -6.59 7.69
CA LEU A 104 -4.22 -6.94 6.57
C LEU A 104 -5.00 -6.89 5.24
N PRO A 105 -4.38 -6.47 4.12
CA PRO A 105 -4.98 -6.60 2.80
C PRO A 105 -5.51 -8.01 2.50
N LEU A 106 -4.81 -9.09 2.91
CA LEU A 106 -5.32 -10.47 2.76
C LEU A 106 -6.62 -10.74 3.55
N VAL A 107 -6.87 -9.97 4.61
CA VAL A 107 -8.01 -10.13 5.52
C VAL A 107 -9.20 -9.27 5.08
N MET A 108 -8.95 -8.12 4.45
CA MET A 108 -9.99 -7.19 3.97
C MET A 108 -11.12 -7.85 3.14
N PRO A 109 -10.87 -8.78 2.19
CA PRO A 109 -11.94 -9.46 1.47
C PRO A 109 -12.95 -10.17 2.40
N PHE A 110 -12.51 -10.74 3.52
CA PHE A 110 -13.40 -11.39 4.48
C PHE A 110 -14.27 -10.38 5.23
N LYS A 111 -13.73 -9.21 5.56
CA LYS A 111 -14.51 -8.09 6.10
C LYS A 111 -15.68 -7.76 5.18
N TYR A 112 -15.40 -7.61 3.90
CA TYR A 112 -16.43 -7.25 2.91
C TYR A 112 -17.43 -8.37 2.62
N LEU A 113 -17.09 -9.62 2.95
CA LEU A 113 -18.01 -10.75 2.95
C LEU A 113 -18.84 -10.88 4.24
N GLY A 114 -18.67 -9.96 5.20
CA GLY A 114 -19.44 -9.90 6.44
C GLY A 114 -18.92 -10.81 7.55
N VAL A 115 -17.65 -11.23 7.48
CA VAL A 115 -17.02 -11.95 8.60
C VAL A 115 -16.92 -11.02 9.83
N PRO A 116 -17.26 -11.49 11.04
CA PRO A 116 -17.24 -10.64 12.24
C PRO A 116 -15.85 -10.09 12.56
N GLN A 117 -15.80 -8.84 13.05
CA GLN A 117 -14.56 -8.13 13.37
C GLN A 117 -13.62 -8.93 14.29
N GLU A 118 -14.15 -9.57 15.34
CA GLU A 118 -13.34 -10.38 16.27
C GLU A 118 -12.61 -11.53 15.55
N THR A 119 -13.26 -12.16 14.57
CA THR A 119 -12.65 -13.21 13.75
C THR A 119 -11.58 -12.65 12.82
N LEU A 120 -11.76 -11.43 12.30
CA LEU A 120 -10.74 -10.76 11.48
C LEU A 120 -9.52 -10.40 12.31
N ILE A 121 -9.71 -9.90 13.54
CA ILE A 121 -8.62 -9.59 14.48
C ILE A 121 -7.81 -10.85 14.82
N GLU A 122 -8.48 -11.97 15.08
CA GLU A 122 -7.81 -13.25 15.29
C GLU A 122 -7.01 -13.69 14.04
N LEU A 123 -7.57 -13.48 12.85
CA LEU A 123 -6.92 -13.82 11.60
C LEU A 123 -5.68 -12.95 11.34
N ASP A 124 -5.75 -11.64 11.59
CA ASP A 124 -4.61 -10.73 11.53
C ASP A 124 -3.51 -11.18 12.49
N ALA A 125 -3.86 -11.47 13.75
CA ALA A 125 -2.89 -11.91 14.76
C ALA A 125 -2.13 -13.18 14.33
N VAL A 126 -2.77 -14.06 13.56
CA VAL A 126 -2.14 -15.26 12.99
C VAL A 126 -1.32 -14.94 11.75
N LEU A 127 -1.84 -14.17 10.80
CA LEU A 127 -1.23 -13.97 9.48
C LEU A 127 -0.15 -12.89 9.47
N GLN A 128 -0.32 -11.83 10.26
CA GLN A 128 0.53 -10.65 10.24
C GLN A 128 2.00 -10.99 10.46
N PRO A 129 2.40 -11.84 11.43
CA PRO A 129 3.81 -12.22 11.59
C PRO A 129 4.42 -12.84 10.33
N TYR A 130 3.67 -13.63 9.56
CA TYR A 130 4.18 -14.25 8.33
C TYR A 130 4.31 -13.24 7.19
N VAL A 131 3.39 -12.27 7.11
CA VAL A 131 3.47 -11.15 6.16
C VAL A 131 4.62 -10.21 6.55
N ASP A 132 4.78 -9.90 7.83
CA ASP A 132 5.75 -8.94 8.32
C ASP A 132 7.20 -9.39 8.15
N VAL A 133 7.45 -10.71 8.10
CA VAL A 133 8.79 -11.26 7.79
C VAL A 133 9.32 -10.78 6.44
N GLY A 134 8.46 -10.44 5.48
CA GLY A 134 8.88 -9.90 4.18
C GLY A 134 9.37 -8.46 4.19
N TYR A 135 9.35 -7.80 5.34
CA TYR A 135 9.70 -6.39 5.50
C TYR A 135 10.73 -6.21 6.61
N SER A 136 11.95 -5.79 6.27
CA SER A 136 13.03 -5.60 7.24
C SER A 136 12.73 -4.53 8.29
N ARG A 137 11.78 -3.64 8.03
CA ARG A 137 11.29 -2.65 9.01
C ARG A 137 10.71 -3.28 10.29
N ASN A 138 10.33 -4.57 10.23
CA ASN A 138 9.71 -5.28 11.33
C ASN A 138 10.71 -6.14 12.12
N ASP A 139 11.99 -6.18 11.73
CA ASP A 139 13.01 -7.02 12.37
C ASP A 139 13.32 -6.60 13.81
N ASP A 140 13.21 -5.31 14.11
CA ASP A 140 13.39 -4.75 15.44
C ASP A 140 12.04 -4.31 16.01
N PRO A 141 11.43 -5.10 16.92
CA PRO A 141 10.14 -4.77 17.53
C PRO A 141 10.13 -3.45 18.28
N ALA A 142 11.29 -2.92 18.71
CA ALA A 142 11.36 -1.64 19.40
C ALA A 142 11.19 -0.44 18.45
N THR A 143 11.37 -0.64 17.14
CA THR A 143 11.28 0.40 16.11
C THR A 143 10.28 0.08 15.00
N ALA A 144 9.69 -1.12 15.02
CA ALA A 144 8.68 -1.53 14.07
C ALA A 144 7.48 -0.57 14.07
N PRO A 145 7.03 -0.11 12.89
CA PRO A 145 5.83 0.70 12.79
C PRO A 145 4.58 -0.14 13.07
N VAL A 146 3.47 0.51 13.42
CA VAL A 146 2.16 -0.13 13.49
C VAL A 146 1.60 -0.20 12.07
N THR A 147 1.47 -1.40 11.50
CA THR A 147 1.01 -1.57 10.11
C THR A 147 -0.44 -2.01 10.01
N VAL A 148 -0.96 -2.65 11.07
CA VAL A 148 -2.36 -3.03 11.22
C VAL A 148 -2.86 -2.49 12.56
N ASP A 149 -4.00 -1.79 12.53
CA ASP A 149 -4.68 -1.27 13.72
C ASP A 149 -6.20 -1.44 13.53
N PRO A 150 -6.83 -2.49 14.10
CA PRO A 150 -8.27 -2.74 13.94
C PRO A 150 -9.20 -1.68 14.53
N VAL A 151 -8.65 -0.68 15.24
CA VAL A 151 -9.41 0.38 15.91
C VAL A 151 -9.23 1.72 15.19
N ASN A 152 -8.00 2.07 14.81
CA ASN A 152 -7.67 3.38 14.23
C ASN A 152 -7.12 3.30 12.79
N GLY A 153 -6.84 2.11 12.29
CA GLY A 153 -6.45 1.88 10.91
C GLY A 153 -7.62 2.19 9.98
N TYR A 154 -7.29 2.61 8.76
CA TYR A 154 -8.34 3.00 7.81
C TYR A 154 -8.86 1.78 7.04
N ASP A 155 -10.16 1.80 6.71
CA ASP A 155 -10.73 0.92 5.70
C ASP A 155 -10.66 1.62 4.33
N PRO A 156 -9.94 1.05 3.36
CA PRO A 156 -9.88 1.58 2.01
C PRO A 156 -11.23 1.82 1.31
N ALA A 157 -12.20 0.95 1.54
CA ALA A 157 -13.54 1.07 0.99
C ALA A 157 -14.30 2.24 1.61
N GLU A 158 -14.21 2.41 2.93
CA GLU A 158 -14.86 3.53 3.62
C GLU A 158 -14.21 4.86 3.25
N ALA A 159 -12.87 4.89 3.18
CA ALA A 159 -12.11 6.07 2.80
C ALA A 159 -12.45 6.56 1.38
N THR A 160 -12.72 5.64 0.44
CA THR A 160 -13.08 5.98 -0.94
C THR A 160 -14.58 6.14 -1.19
N ALA A 161 -15.44 5.71 -0.26
CA ALA A 161 -16.90 5.73 -0.43
C ALA A 161 -17.47 7.10 -0.84
N PRO A 162 -17.06 8.24 -0.26
CA PRO A 162 -17.57 9.55 -0.68
C PRO A 162 -17.20 9.88 -2.13
N ALA A 163 -15.96 9.58 -2.54
CA ALA A 163 -15.48 9.82 -3.89
C ALA A 163 -16.19 8.91 -4.90
N THR A 164 -16.35 7.62 -4.57
CA THR A 164 -17.12 6.67 -5.38
C THR A 164 -18.58 7.11 -5.50
N GLN A 165 -19.21 7.56 -4.42
CA GLN A 165 -20.59 8.04 -4.47
C GLN A 165 -20.72 9.24 -5.40
N ALA A 166 -19.79 10.20 -5.32
CA ALA A 166 -19.77 11.37 -6.18
C ALA A 166 -19.54 11.02 -7.66
N ALA A 167 -18.69 10.03 -7.95
CA ALA A 167 -18.34 9.63 -9.31
C ALA A 167 -19.37 8.68 -9.96
N PHE A 168 -19.93 7.74 -9.19
CA PHE A 168 -20.68 6.59 -9.69
C PHE A 168 -22.10 6.45 -9.12
N GLY A 169 -22.54 7.35 -8.24
CA GLY A 169 -23.93 7.36 -7.74
C GLY A 169 -24.25 6.31 -6.67
N GLY A 170 -23.24 5.71 -6.03
CA GLY A 170 -23.41 4.89 -4.82
C GLY A 170 -23.87 3.44 -5.04
N ALA A 171 -23.92 2.95 -6.28
CA ALA A 171 -24.41 1.59 -6.59
C ALA A 171 -23.33 0.49 -6.64
N ALA A 172 -22.05 0.84 -6.46
CA ALA A 172 -20.96 -0.13 -6.53
C ALA A 172 -20.52 -0.51 -5.12
N ASP A 173 -20.79 -1.75 -4.69
CA ASP A 173 -20.22 -2.24 -3.44
C ASP A 173 -18.69 -2.38 -3.57
N PRO A 174 -17.93 -2.29 -2.46
CA PRO A 174 -16.48 -2.30 -2.49
C PRO A 174 -15.87 -3.56 -3.12
N VAL A 175 -16.53 -4.72 -2.98
CA VAL A 175 -16.08 -5.99 -3.58
C VAL A 175 -16.26 -5.94 -5.09
N SER A 176 -17.38 -5.42 -5.58
CA SER A 176 -17.59 -5.20 -7.01
C SER A 176 -16.60 -4.20 -7.60
N GLN A 177 -16.18 -3.18 -6.84
CA GLN A 177 -15.13 -2.24 -7.28
C GLN A 177 -13.75 -2.88 -7.31
N LEU A 178 -13.39 -3.62 -6.26
CA LEU A 178 -12.17 -4.43 -6.18
C LEU A 178 -12.10 -5.40 -7.35
N LEU A 179 -13.18 -6.17 -7.58
CA LEU A 179 -13.31 -7.10 -8.69
C LEU A 179 -13.28 -6.38 -10.04
N ALA A 180 -13.94 -5.23 -10.20
CA ALA A 180 -13.90 -4.46 -11.43
C ALA A 180 -12.48 -3.92 -11.73
N GLY A 181 -11.76 -3.47 -10.70
CA GLY A 181 -10.35 -3.05 -10.81
C GLY A 181 -9.45 -4.21 -11.22
N MET A 182 -9.57 -5.36 -10.54
CA MET A 182 -8.84 -6.59 -10.90
C MET A 182 -9.18 -7.06 -12.32
N GLN A 183 -10.47 -7.09 -12.68
CA GLN A 183 -10.96 -7.51 -13.99
C GLN A 183 -10.50 -6.55 -15.10
N TYR A 184 -10.46 -5.24 -14.84
CA TYR A 184 -9.92 -4.25 -15.77
C TYR A 184 -8.44 -4.49 -16.04
N VAL A 185 -7.64 -4.72 -15.00
CA VAL A 185 -6.21 -5.05 -15.14
C VAL A 185 -6.02 -6.33 -15.93
N LEU A 186 -6.78 -7.39 -15.63
CA LEU A 186 -6.69 -8.68 -16.34
C LEU A 186 -7.10 -8.57 -17.82
N ASN A 187 -8.15 -7.81 -18.12
CA ASN A 187 -8.68 -7.71 -19.48
C ASN A 187 -7.87 -6.77 -20.38
N ASN A 188 -7.10 -5.84 -19.81
CA ASN A 188 -6.33 -4.86 -20.56
C ASN A 188 -4.81 -5.14 -20.60
N GLN A 189 -4.35 -6.35 -20.28
CA GLN A 189 -2.95 -6.75 -20.45
C GLN A 189 -2.56 -7.04 -21.92
N GLN A 190 -3.50 -6.97 -22.87
CA GLN A 190 -3.23 -7.23 -24.29
C GLN A 190 -3.63 -6.04 -25.18
N SER A 191 -2.80 -5.01 -25.20
CA SER A 191 -2.76 -4.11 -26.34
C SER A 191 -1.31 -3.91 -26.76
N GLU A 192 -0.76 -4.89 -27.48
CA GLU A 192 0.43 -4.65 -28.30
C GLU A 192 0.11 -3.52 -29.32
N PRO A 193 1.03 -2.59 -29.57
CA PRO A 193 0.88 -1.67 -30.66
C PRO A 193 0.98 -2.44 -31.98
N ARG A 194 -0.08 -2.40 -32.79
CA ARG A 194 -0.04 -2.88 -34.18
C ARG A 194 0.97 -2.05 -34.99
N PRO A 195 1.69 -2.68 -35.94
CA PRO A 195 2.84 -2.11 -36.64
C PRO A 195 2.49 -0.86 -37.47
#